data_AF-A0A1I0NHK4-F1
#
_entry.id   AF-A0A1I0NHK4-F1
#
_cell.length_a   1.000
_cell.length_b   1.000
_cell.length_c   1.000
_cell.angle_alpha   90.00
_cell.angle_beta   90.00
_cell.angle_gamma   90.00
#
_symmetry.space_group_name_H-M   'P 1'
#
loop_
_entity.id
_entity.type
_entity.pdbx_description
1 polymer ?
#
loop_
_entity_poly.entity_id
_entity_poly.type
_entity_poly.pdbx_seq_one_letter_code
_entity_poly.pdbx_strand_id
1 'polypeptide(L)' 'MNRPSVDAGDLRWGWACPRCETDASVARDPGTGTFRWECDADDCDTVGFGFTSRRQARLALKEYREQYQNIYR' A
#
# COMPACT_ATOMS: atom_id res chain seq x y z
N MET A 1 -7.27 -1.36 20.57
CA MET A 1 -5.92 -0.81 20.32
C MET A 1 -6.09 0.50 19.59
N ASN A 2 -5.65 1.61 20.18
CA ASN A 2 -5.71 2.94 19.58
C ASN A 2 -4.74 3.00 18.40
N ARG A 3 -5.21 2.71 17.17
CA ARG A 3 -4.51 3.15 15.96
C ARG A 3 -4.55 4.68 15.98
N PRO A 4 -3.39 5.38 15.95
CA PRO A 4 -3.43 6.82 15.70
C PRO A 4 -4.20 7.03 14.41
N SER A 5 -5.22 7.88 14.47
CA SER A 5 -6.05 8.25 13.33
C SER A 5 -5.09 8.73 12.25
N VAL A 6 -4.83 7.87 11.26
CA VAL A 6 -4.08 8.23 10.07
C VAL A 6 -4.92 9.34 9.48
N ASP A 7 -4.41 10.58 9.55
CA ASP A 7 -5.11 11.76 9.10
C ASP A 7 -5.78 11.47 7.76
N ALA A 8 -7.11 11.39 7.79
CA ALA A 8 -8.00 11.31 6.64
C ALA A 8 -7.96 12.62 5.81
N GLY A 9 -6.84 13.33 5.83
CA GLY A 9 -6.54 14.54 5.07
C GLY A 9 -5.67 14.30 3.85
N ASP A 10 -5.02 13.14 3.70
CA ASP A 10 -4.21 12.79 2.50
C ASP A 10 -4.90 11.71 1.63
N LEU A 11 -6.25 11.72 1.62
CA LEU A 11 -7.16 10.84 0.86
C LEU A 11 -7.02 10.91 -0.67
N ARG A 12 -6.04 11.63 -1.23
CA ARG A 12 -6.02 11.86 -2.68
C ARG A 12 -5.47 10.70 -3.51
N TRP A 13 -4.76 9.72 -2.93
CA TRP A 13 -4.13 8.63 -3.70
C TRP A 13 -3.78 7.38 -2.87
N GLY A 14 -4.65 6.97 -1.95
CA GLY A 14 -4.63 5.60 -1.41
C GLY A 14 -5.08 4.64 -2.51
N TRP A 15 -4.37 3.55 -2.72
CA TRP A 15 -4.72 2.56 -3.74
C TRP A 15 -5.31 1.33 -3.05
N ALA A 16 -6.36 0.75 -3.60
CA ALA A 16 -6.98 -0.43 -3.02
C ALA A 16 -6.05 -1.65 -3.10
N CYS A 17 -5.88 -2.33 -1.96
CA CYS A 17 -5.20 -3.59 -1.82
C CYS A 17 -5.87 -4.64 -2.73
N PRO A 18 -5.11 -5.35 -3.58
CA PRO A 18 -5.73 -6.26 -4.53
C PRO A 18 -6.26 -7.57 -3.92
N ARG A 19 -5.92 -7.87 -2.66
CA ARG A 19 -6.43 -9.07 -1.98
C ARG A 19 -7.79 -8.87 -1.32
N CYS A 20 -7.99 -7.73 -0.66
CA CYS A 20 -9.15 -7.47 0.18
C CYS A 20 -9.87 -6.15 -0.16
N GLU A 21 -9.42 -5.44 -1.20
CA GLU A 21 -9.97 -4.16 -1.68
C GLU A 21 -9.93 -3.01 -0.67
N THR A 22 -9.36 -3.22 0.51
CA THR A 22 -9.15 -2.19 1.53
C THR A 22 -8.08 -1.21 1.08
N ASP A 23 -8.12 0.02 1.58
CA ASP A 23 -7.09 1.01 1.30
C ASP A 23 -5.69 0.50 1.68
N ALA A 24 -4.72 0.88 0.86
CA ALA A 24 -3.31 0.70 1.16
C ALA A 24 -2.61 2.05 1.22
N SER A 25 -1.94 2.27 2.34
CA SER A 25 -1.20 3.49 2.65
C SER A 25 0.23 3.40 2.13
N VAL A 26 0.76 4.51 1.59
CA VAL A 26 2.15 4.58 1.11
C VAL A 26 2.94 5.54 2.00
N ALA A 27 3.98 5.02 2.66
CA ALA A 27 4.82 5.76 3.59
C ALA A 27 6.31 5.63 3.24
N ARG A 28 7.11 6.59 3.73
CA ARG A 28 8.57 6.51 3.68
C ARG A 28 9.06 5.76 4.92
N ASP A 29 9.91 4.77 4.70
CA ASP A 29 10.59 4.04 5.76
C ASP A 29 11.76 4.87 6.30
N PRO A 30 11.77 5.23 7.60
CA PRO A 30 12.80 6.09 8.17
C PRO A 30 14.15 5.39 8.34
N GLY A 31 14.17 4.05 8.44
CA GLY A 31 15.40 3.28 8.66
C GLY A 31 16.23 3.09 7.38
N THR A 32 15.56 2.96 6.24
CA THR A 32 16.18 2.70 4.93
C THR A 32 16.12 3.91 3.99
N GLY A 33 15.25 4.89 4.28
CA GLY A 33 14.96 6.01 3.39
C GLY A 33 14.14 5.63 2.15
N THR A 34 13.78 4.34 2.00
CA THR A 34 12.96 3.81 0.92
C THR A 34 11.48 4.04 1.19
N PHE A 35 10.61 3.71 0.23
CA PHE A 35 9.16 3.78 0.36
C PHE A 35 8.58 2.38 0.45
N ARG A 36 7.49 2.27 1.23
CA ARG A 36 6.68 1.06 1.36
C ARG A 36 5.21 1.39 1.23
N TRP A 37 4.43 0.42 0.78
CA TRP A 37 2.98 0.44 0.87
C TRP A 37 2.52 -0.76 1.70
N GLU A 38 1.44 -0.58 2.45
CA GLU A 38 0.90 -1.59 3.36
C GLU A 38 -0.62 -1.52 3.32
N CYS A 39 -1.28 -2.68 3.34
CA CYS A 39 -2.72 -2.74 3.45
C CYS A 39 -3.17 -2.31 4.85
N ASP A 40 -4.21 -1.49 4.93
CA ASP A 40 -4.71 -0.98 6.20
C ASP A 40 -5.63 -1.99 6.92
N ALA A 41 -6.01 -3.10 6.27
CA ALA A 41 -6.80 -4.17 6.89
C ALA A 41 -5.98 -4.97 7.91
N ASP A 42 -6.53 -5.16 9.11
CA ASP A 42 -5.86 -5.88 10.21
C ASP A 42 -5.60 -7.37 9.89
N ASP A 43 -6.40 -7.98 9.01
CA ASP A 43 -6.26 -9.37 8.58
C ASP A 43 -5.54 -9.53 7.22
N CYS A 44 -4.84 -8.49 6.75
CA CYS A 44 -4.18 -8.50 5.44
C CYS A 44 -2.71 -8.09 5.52
N ASP A 45 -1.81 -9.08 5.54
CA ASP A 45 -0.35 -8.87 5.57
C ASP A 45 0.26 -8.45 4.23
N THR A 46 -0.53 -7.85 3.34
CA THR A 46 -0.05 -7.46 2.02
C THR A 46 0.76 -6.17 2.12
N VAL A 47 2.07 -6.30 1.87
CA VAL A 47 3.04 -5.21 1.94
C VAL A 47 3.97 -5.24 0.73
N GLY A 48 4.36 -4.07 0.25
CA GLY A 48 5.48 -3.90 -0.69
C GLY A 48 6.46 -2.87 -0.15
N PHE A 49 7.76 -3.12 -0.27
CA PHE A 49 8.80 -2.28 0.31
C PHE A 49 10.03 -2.17 -0.61
N GLY A 50 10.94 -1.25 -0.27
CA GLY A 50 12.22 -1.08 -0.99
C GLY A 50 12.13 -0.15 -2.21
N PHE A 51 11.06 0.64 -2.34
CA PHE A 51 10.90 1.53 -3.48
C PHE A 51 11.72 2.81 -3.32
N THR A 52 12.33 3.29 -4.40
CA THR A 52 13.14 4.51 -4.37
C THR A 52 12.31 5.79 -4.28
N SER A 53 10.99 5.72 -4.55
CA SER A 53 10.08 6.87 -4.49
C SER A 53 8.63 6.46 -4.19
N ARG A 54 7.82 7.41 -3.68
CA ARG A 54 6.36 7.24 -3.49
C ARG A 54 5.65 6.83 -4.78
N ARG A 55 6.11 7.35 -5.94
CA ARG A 55 5.56 6.99 -7.26
C ARG A 55 5.86 5.54 -7.62
N GLN A 56 7.08 5.06 -7.38
CA GLN A 56 7.46 3.67 -7.64
C GLN A 56 6.64 2.69 -6.78
N ALA A 57 6.46 3.02 -5.49
CA ALA A 57 5.60 2.23 -4.61
C ALA A 57 4.16 2.11 -5.14
N ARG A 58 3.59 3.21 -5.65
CA ARG A 58 2.24 3.22 -6.26
C ARG A 58 2.17 2.40 -7.54
N LEU A 59 3.16 2.50 -8.41
CA LEU A 59 3.21 1.70 -9.64
C LEU A 59 3.28 0.22 -9.32
N ALA A 60 4.13 -0.18 -8.37
CA ALA A 60 4.24 -1.56 -7.95
C ALA A 60 2.93 -2.11 -7.36
N LEU A 61 2.20 -1.30 -6.59
CA LEU A 61 0.88 -1.69 -6.07
C LEU A 61 -0.16 -1.86 -7.20
N LYS A 62 -0.12 -0.99 -8.22
CA LYS A 62 -0.95 -1.15 -9.42
C LYS A 62 -0.60 -2.42 -10.20
N GLU A 63 0.68 -2.67 -10.44
CA GLU A 63 1.18 -3.88 -11.11
C GLU A 63 0.78 -5.14 -10.33
N TYR A 64 0.90 -5.11 -9.00
CA TYR A 64 0.48 -6.21 -8.14
C TYR A 64 -1.02 -6.50 -8.28
N ARG A 65 -1.86 -5.46 -8.41
CA ARG A 65 -3.29 -5.62 -8.69
C ARG A 65 -3.56 -6.26 -10.04
N GLU A 66 -2.89 -5.80 -11.10
CA GLU A 66 -3.05 -6.36 -12.44
C GLU A 66 -2.62 -7.84 -12.49
N GLN A 67 -1.50 -8.19 -11.83
CA GLN A 67 -1.04 -9.56 -11.72
C GLN A 67 -2.00 -10.44 -10.93
N TYR A 68 -2.50 -9.97 -9.79
CA TYR A 68 -3.44 -10.71 -8.96
C TYR A 68 -4.74 -10.99 -9.74
N GLN A 69 -5.28 -9.97 -10.44
CA GLN A 69 -6.45 -10.16 -11.29
C GLN A 69 -6.21 -11.13 -12.44
N ASN A 70 -4.99 -11.20 -12.98
CA ASN A 70 -4.67 -12.15 -14.05
C ASN A 70 -4.58 -13.60 -13.55
N ILE A 71 -4.09 -13.82 -12.33
CA ILE A 71 -3.92 -15.17 -11.74
C ILE A 71 -5.27 -15.75 -11.30
N TYR A 72 -6.17 -14.92 -10.76
CA TYR A 72 -7.44 -15.37 -10.19
C TYR A 72 -8.64 -15.16 -11.14
N ARG A 73 -8.39 -15.00 -12.44
CA ARG A 73 -9.43 -14.90 -13.48
C ARG A 73 -9.87 -16.26 -14.01
#